data_AF-A0A662SSB6-F1
#
_entry.id   AF-A0A662SSB6-F1
#
_cell.length_a   1.000
_cell.length_b   1.000
_cell.length_c   1.000
_cell.angle_alpha   90.00
_cell.angle_beta   90.00
_cell.angle_gamma   90.00
#
_symmetry.space_group_name_H-M   'P 1'
#
loop_
_entity.id
_entity.type
_entity.pdbx_description
1 polymer ?
#
loop_
_entity_poly.entity_id
_entity_poly.type
_entity_poly.pdbx_seq_one_letter_code
_entity_poly.pdbx_strand_id
1 'polypeptide(L)'
;MQGSEEYLKELDDAVDALISLANEARSKGFDVALRVESEKANTLPERVVALFGYPDIGERISYWLSKGLGKRELAFKIADEILAGDISLDLGPAEKAELAVRVGLSIMTGATVSAPVEGINKVVIR
;
A
#
# COMPACT_ATOMS: atom_id res chain seq x y z
N MET A 1 8.39 -19.62 -21.89
CA MET A 1 8.08 -18.57 -20.89
C MET A 1 7.57 -17.27 -21.52
N GLN A 2 7.83 -17.00 -22.82
CA GLN A 2 7.37 -15.80 -23.54
C GLN A 2 5.85 -15.56 -23.50
N GLY A 3 5.02 -16.60 -23.67
CA GLY A 3 3.56 -16.45 -23.65
C GLY A 3 2.95 -16.06 -22.29
N SER A 4 3.69 -16.16 -21.18
CA SER A 4 3.20 -15.70 -19.87
C SER A 4 3.38 -14.21 -19.67
N GLU A 5 4.45 -13.64 -20.21
CA GLU A 5 4.73 -12.20 -20.11
C GLU A 5 3.83 -11.40 -21.05
N GLU A 6 3.60 -11.91 -22.26
CA GLU A 6 2.65 -11.33 -23.21
C GLU A 6 1.22 -11.32 -22.63
N TYR A 7 0.78 -12.44 -22.05
CA TYR A 7 -0.54 -12.52 -21.41
C TYR A 7 -0.70 -11.51 -20.25
N LEU A 8 0.30 -11.42 -19.37
CA LEU A 8 0.25 -10.46 -18.26
C LEU A 8 0.23 -9.03 -18.78
N LYS A 9 0.99 -8.72 -19.84
CA LYS A 9 1.00 -7.40 -20.47
C LYS A 9 -0.37 -7.06 -21.08
N GLU A 10 -1.01 -8.00 -21.78
CA GLU A 10 -2.35 -7.79 -22.33
C GLU A 10 -3.38 -7.47 -21.25
N LEU A 11 -3.34 -8.20 -20.12
CA LEU A 11 -4.18 -7.90 -18.96
C LEU A 11 -3.88 -6.51 -18.38
N ASP A 12 -2.60 -6.18 -18.25
CA ASP A 12 -2.15 -4.91 -17.67
C ASP A 12 -2.62 -3.71 -18.51
N ASP A 13 -2.42 -3.78 -19.83
CA ASP A 13 -2.86 -2.78 -20.80
C ASP A 13 -4.40 -2.63 -20.78
N ALA A 14 -5.14 -3.73 -20.68
CA ALA A 14 -6.60 -3.72 -20.63
C ALA A 14 -7.13 -3.08 -19.34
N VAL A 15 -6.52 -3.37 -18.19
CA VAL A 15 -6.86 -2.73 -16.92
C VAL A 15 -6.59 -1.23 -16.98
N ASP A 16 -5.46 -0.81 -17.55
CA ASP A 16 -5.12 0.61 -17.67
C ASP A 16 -6.08 1.38 -18.57
N ALA A 17 -6.54 0.77 -19.67
CA ALA A 17 -7.57 1.34 -20.53
C ALA A 17 -8.90 1.53 -19.78
N LEU A 18 -9.30 0.55 -18.97
CA LEU A 18 -10.52 0.62 -18.15
C LEU A 18 -10.43 1.69 -17.05
N ILE A 19 -9.29 1.78 -16.36
CA ILE A 19 -9.05 2.82 -15.35
C ILE A 19 -9.09 4.21 -15.99
N SER A 20 -8.49 4.37 -17.17
CA SER A 20 -8.51 5.64 -17.90
C SER A 20 -9.94 6.08 -18.23
N LEU A 21 -10.75 5.17 -18.78
CA LEU A 21 -12.17 5.42 -19.06
C LEU A 21 -12.97 5.76 -17.79
N ALA A 22 -12.72 5.05 -16.69
CA ALA A 22 -13.39 5.31 -15.42
C ALA A 22 -13.00 6.68 -14.82
N ASN A 23 -11.74 7.10 -14.98
CA ASN A 23 -11.30 8.43 -14.59
C ASN A 23 -11.94 9.54 -15.44
N GLU A 24 -12.08 9.35 -16.75
CA GLU A 24 -12.83 10.28 -17.60
C GLU A 24 -14.27 10.44 -17.13
N ALA A 25 -14.94 9.34 -16.76
CA ALA A 25 -16.29 9.39 -16.23
C ALA A 25 -16.36 10.12 -14.88
N ARG A 26 -15.49 9.77 -13.93
CA ARG A 26 -15.45 10.37 -12.59
C ARG A 26 -15.06 11.85 -12.60
N SER A 27 -14.26 12.28 -13.56
CA SER A 27 -13.86 13.69 -13.73
C SER A 27 -15.05 14.64 -13.99
N LYS A 28 -16.21 14.10 -14.40
CA LYS A 28 -17.45 14.86 -14.58
C LYS A 28 -18.11 15.30 -13.25
N GLY A 29 -17.65 14.77 -12.11
CA GLY A 29 -18.08 15.21 -10.79
C GLY A 29 -19.45 14.69 -10.33
N PHE A 30 -19.91 13.57 -10.87
CA PHE A 30 -21.16 12.92 -10.45
C PHE A 30 -20.99 11.96 -9.26
N ASP A 31 -19.75 11.61 -8.93
CA ASP A 31 -19.39 10.70 -7.83
C ASP A 31 -18.65 11.44 -6.70
N VAL A 32 -18.47 10.79 -5.56
CA VAL A 32 -17.79 11.34 -4.37
C VAL A 32 -16.32 11.72 -4.62
N ALA A 33 -15.68 11.11 -5.61
CA ALA A 33 -14.30 11.37 -5.97
C ALA A 33 -14.15 11.58 -7.49
N LEU A 34 -13.28 12.50 -7.87
CA LEU A 34 -13.03 12.88 -9.28
C LEU A 34 -12.13 11.89 -10.04
N ARG A 35 -11.63 10.87 -9.34
CA ARG A 35 -10.77 9.81 -9.87
C ARG A 35 -11.19 8.47 -9.27
N VAL A 36 -10.79 7.38 -9.92
CA VAL A 36 -10.94 6.02 -9.40
C VAL A 36 -10.27 5.94 -8.02
N GLU A 37 -10.98 5.38 -7.04
CA GLU A 37 -10.47 5.20 -5.67
C GLU A 37 -9.69 3.90 -5.51
N SER A 38 -9.98 2.89 -6.35
CA SER A 38 -9.27 1.62 -6.37
C SER A 38 -7.95 1.74 -7.14
N GLU A 39 -6.87 1.92 -6.41
CA GLU A 39 -5.52 1.95 -6.98
C GLU A 39 -5.07 0.55 -7.45
N LYS A 40 -4.36 0.50 -8.58
CA LYS A 40 -3.76 -0.73 -9.13
C LYS A 40 -2.49 -1.06 -8.35
N ALA A 41 -2.38 -2.31 -7.88
CA ALA A 41 -1.21 -2.79 -7.15
C ALA A 41 -1.02 -4.30 -7.32
N ASN A 42 0.14 -4.70 -7.81
CA ASN A 42 0.50 -6.08 -8.12
C ASN A 42 1.39 -6.69 -7.02
N THR A 43 2.25 -5.88 -6.41
CA THR A 43 3.20 -6.35 -5.39
C THR A 43 2.78 -5.98 -3.97
N LEU A 44 3.38 -6.64 -2.96
CA LEU A 44 3.14 -6.29 -1.55
C LEU A 44 3.50 -4.81 -1.26
N PRO A 45 4.69 -4.29 -1.65
CA PRO A 45 4.99 -2.87 -1.51
C PRO A 45 3.92 -1.96 -2.13
N GLU A 46 3.54 -2.23 -3.38
CA GLU A 46 2.53 -1.44 -4.09
C GLU A 46 1.19 -1.45 -3.34
N ARG A 47 0.75 -2.61 -2.83
CA ARG A 47 -0.50 -2.69 -2.07
C ARG A 47 -0.42 -1.87 -0.78
N VAL A 48 0.71 -1.89 -0.07
CA VAL A 48 0.88 -1.08 1.14
C VAL A 48 0.87 0.42 0.80
N VAL A 49 1.52 0.83 -0.29
CA VAL A 49 1.51 2.22 -0.76
C VAL A 49 0.10 2.64 -1.19
N ALA A 50 -0.63 1.79 -1.90
CA ALA A 50 -2.01 2.05 -2.32
C ALA A 50 -2.95 2.27 -1.12
N LEU A 51 -2.73 1.54 -0.01
CA LEU A 51 -3.58 1.65 1.18
C LEU A 51 -3.27 2.87 2.04
N PHE A 52 -2.02 3.33 2.09
CA PHE A 52 -1.58 4.35 3.06
C PHE A 52 -0.97 5.62 2.46
N GLY A 53 -0.60 5.62 1.17
CA GLY A 53 -0.14 6.80 0.46
C GLY A 53 1.31 7.23 0.74
N TYR A 54 2.17 6.33 1.23
CA TYR A 54 3.58 6.63 1.55
C TYR A 54 4.56 5.83 0.67
N PRO A 55 5.04 6.39 -0.46
CA PRO A 55 5.96 5.71 -1.37
C PRO A 55 7.23 5.18 -0.68
N ASP A 56 7.82 5.97 0.21
CA ASP A 56 9.05 5.62 0.95
C ASP A 56 8.88 4.32 1.74
N ILE A 57 7.68 4.04 2.27
CA ILE A 57 7.39 2.76 2.95
C ILE A 57 7.48 1.59 1.97
N GLY A 58 6.95 1.75 0.75
CA GLY A 58 7.06 0.76 -0.32
C GLY A 58 8.52 0.49 -0.72
N GLU A 59 9.34 1.54 -0.80
CA GLU A 59 10.77 1.41 -1.09
C GLU A 59 11.50 0.61 0.01
N ARG A 60 11.23 0.92 1.29
CA ARG A 60 11.79 0.18 2.42
C ARG A 60 11.35 -1.28 2.44
N ILE A 61 10.08 -1.56 2.15
CA ILE A 61 9.57 -2.94 2.04
C ILE A 61 10.33 -3.70 0.96
N SER A 62 10.46 -3.10 -0.23
CA SER A 62 11.17 -3.69 -1.36
C SER A 62 12.64 -3.95 -1.04
N TYR A 63 13.29 -2.99 -0.38
CA TYR A 63 14.67 -3.12 0.07
C TYR A 63 14.84 -4.33 0.99
N TRP A 64 14.04 -4.45 2.05
CA TRP A 64 14.18 -5.53 3.02
C TRP A 64 13.79 -6.90 2.47
N LEU A 65 12.79 -6.96 1.58
CA LEU A 65 12.51 -8.18 0.82
C LEU A 65 13.70 -8.62 -0.04
N SER A 66 14.39 -7.66 -0.69
CA SER A 66 15.61 -7.97 -1.46
C SER A 66 16.78 -8.48 -0.59
N LYS A 67 16.77 -8.15 0.71
CA LYS A 67 17.70 -8.68 1.71
C LYS A 67 17.28 -10.03 2.28
N GLY A 68 16.15 -10.59 1.84
CA GLY A 68 15.66 -11.90 2.22
C GLY A 68 14.89 -11.93 3.55
N LEU A 69 14.43 -10.79 4.07
CA LEU A 69 13.63 -10.78 5.29
C LEU A 69 12.30 -11.51 5.08
N GLY A 70 11.93 -12.36 6.03
CA GLY A 70 10.61 -12.99 6.04
C GLY A 70 9.50 -11.99 6.37
N LYS A 71 8.26 -12.28 5.99
CA LYS A 71 7.10 -11.40 6.23
C LYS A 71 6.97 -10.92 7.68
N ARG A 72 7.20 -11.80 8.67
CA ARG A 72 7.08 -11.46 10.09
C ARG A 72 8.16 -10.46 10.52
N GLU A 73 9.40 -10.73 10.18
CA GLU A 73 10.54 -9.86 10.50
C GLU A 73 10.41 -8.51 9.80
N LEU A 74 10.01 -8.53 8.52
CA LEU A 74 9.71 -7.35 7.73
C LEU A 74 8.65 -6.46 8.37
N ALA A 75 7.55 -7.05 8.89
CA ALA A 75 6.50 -6.28 9.53
C ALA A 75 7.01 -5.49 10.74
N PHE A 76 7.79 -6.13 11.61
CA PHE A 76 8.41 -5.46 12.76
C PHE A 76 9.47 -4.45 12.31
N LYS A 77 10.29 -4.79 11.31
CA LYS A 77 11.36 -3.91 10.83
C LYS A 77 10.81 -2.60 10.26
N ILE A 78 9.75 -2.67 9.45
CA ILE A 78 9.11 -1.48 8.89
C ILE A 78 8.39 -0.66 9.97
N ALA A 79 7.72 -1.32 10.91
CA ALA A 79 7.09 -0.64 12.04
C ALA A 79 8.13 0.14 12.88
N ASP A 80 9.29 -0.46 13.14
CA ASP A 80 10.41 0.17 13.84
C ASP A 80 10.95 1.40 13.08
N GLU A 81 11.14 1.29 11.76
CA GLU A 81 11.60 2.41 10.92
C GLU A 81 10.62 3.58 10.88
N ILE A 82 9.30 3.31 10.89
CA ILE A 82 8.26 4.34 10.98
C ILE A 82 8.35 5.07 12.33
N LEU A 83 8.55 4.34 13.43
CA LEU A 83 8.60 4.88 14.78
C LEU A 83 9.91 5.66 15.04
N ALA A 84 11.05 5.12 14.60
CA ALA A 84 12.36 5.73 14.75
C ALA A 84 12.54 7.00 13.91
N GLY A 85 11.72 7.18 12.86
CA GLY A 85 11.86 8.30 11.92
C GLY A 85 12.91 8.05 10.84
N ASP A 86 13.30 6.79 10.62
CA ASP A 86 14.16 6.39 9.50
C ASP A 86 13.47 6.63 8.15
N ILE A 87 12.13 6.65 8.16
CA ILE A 87 11.28 7.08 7.06
C ILE A 87 10.82 8.51 7.34
N SER A 88 11.08 9.43 6.41
CA SER A 88 10.80 10.86 6.58
C SER A 88 9.29 11.14 6.47
N LEU A 89 8.57 10.92 7.56
CA LEU A 89 7.14 11.14 7.67
C LEU A 89 6.85 12.39 8.51
N ASP A 90 6.10 13.34 7.95
CA ASP A 90 5.59 14.53 8.66
C ASP A 90 4.37 14.15 9.52
N LEU A 91 4.62 13.37 10.58
CA LEU A 91 3.62 12.82 11.48
C LEU A 91 4.07 12.93 12.93
N GLY A 92 3.13 13.20 13.84
CA GLY A 92 3.36 13.18 15.28
C GLY A 92 3.52 11.76 15.84
N PRO A 93 3.95 11.60 17.11
CA PRO A 93 4.16 10.28 17.71
C PRO A 93 2.92 9.35 17.70
N ALA A 94 1.72 9.90 17.93
CA ALA A 94 0.49 9.13 17.92
C ALA A 94 0.13 8.63 16.50
N GLU A 95 0.31 9.47 15.49
CA GLU A 95 0.06 9.13 14.09
C GLU A 95 1.08 8.10 13.58
N LYS A 96 2.36 8.24 13.97
CA LYS A 96 3.40 7.24 13.70
C LYS A 96 3.06 5.90 14.35
N ALA A 97 2.58 5.90 15.60
CA ALA A 97 2.17 4.66 16.27
C ALA A 97 1.00 3.98 15.56
N GLU A 98 -0.01 4.74 15.14
CA GLU A 98 -1.13 4.19 14.37
C GLU A 98 -0.68 3.64 13.01
N LEU A 99 0.13 4.41 12.27
CA LEU A 99 0.65 4.00 10.98
C LEU A 99 1.52 2.74 11.09
N ALA A 100 2.42 2.67 12.08
CA ALA A 100 3.27 1.51 12.31
C ALA A 100 2.46 0.23 12.59
N VAL A 101 1.38 0.34 13.38
CA VAL A 101 0.47 -0.79 13.64
C VAL A 101 -0.25 -1.22 12.37
N ARG A 102 -0.82 -0.27 11.61
CA ARG A 102 -1.57 -0.57 10.37
C ARG A 102 -0.66 -1.16 9.30
N VAL A 103 0.52 -0.58 9.05
CA VAL A 103 1.50 -1.07 8.08
C VAL A 103 2.04 -2.44 8.49
N GLY A 104 2.41 -2.62 9.76
CA GLY A 104 2.86 -3.91 10.27
C GLY A 104 1.83 -5.01 10.06
N LEU A 105 0.56 -4.76 10.41
CA LEU A 105 -0.53 -5.70 10.19
C LEU A 105 -0.78 -5.98 8.70
N SER A 106 -0.72 -4.97 7.84
CA SER A 106 -0.81 -5.13 6.39
C SER A 106 0.28 -6.05 5.85
N ILE A 107 1.53 -5.88 6.28
CA ILE A 107 2.63 -6.76 5.87
C ILE A 107 2.40 -8.20 6.33
N MET A 108 1.97 -8.40 7.58
CA MET A 108 1.70 -9.74 8.13
C MET A 108 0.60 -10.48 7.35
N THR A 109 -0.44 -9.77 6.95
CA THR A 109 -1.59 -10.31 6.19
C THR A 109 -1.39 -10.30 4.68
N GLY A 110 -0.28 -9.73 4.19
CA GLY A 110 0.00 -9.59 2.77
C GLY A 110 -0.79 -8.48 2.06
N ALA A 111 -1.42 -7.59 2.82
CA ALA A 111 -2.26 -6.49 2.35
C ALA A 111 -3.41 -6.96 1.45
N THR A 112 -4.05 -8.08 1.81
CA THR A 112 -5.17 -8.68 1.04
C THR A 112 -6.48 -8.70 1.82
N VAL A 113 -6.52 -8.09 3.01
CA VAL A 113 -7.70 -8.04 3.88
C VAL A 113 -7.95 -6.61 4.33
N SER A 114 -9.19 -6.27 4.66
CA SER A 114 -9.56 -4.90 5.04
C SER A 114 -9.22 -4.51 6.47
N ALA A 115 -8.86 -5.49 7.33
CA ALA A 115 -8.59 -5.25 8.76
C ALA A 115 -7.67 -4.04 9.08
N PRO A 116 -6.57 -3.79 8.36
CA PRO A 116 -5.69 -2.64 8.62
C PRO A 116 -6.32 -1.27 8.29
N VAL A 117 -7.36 -1.23 7.46
CA VAL A 117 -8.05 0.01 7.07
C VAL A 117 -9.35 0.14 7.86
N GLU A 118 -10.20 -0.89 7.81
CA GLU A 118 -11.57 -0.86 8.33
C GLU A 118 -11.70 -1.46 9.74
N GLY A 119 -10.84 -2.41 10.10
CA GLY A 119 -10.95 -3.15 11.36
C GLY A 119 -10.37 -2.41 12.57
N ILE A 120 -9.34 -1.59 12.35
CA ILE A 120 -8.74 -0.76 13.41
C ILE A 120 -9.44 0.59 13.42
N ASN A 121 -10.22 0.85 14.47
CA ASN A 121 -10.89 2.15 14.63
C ASN A 121 -9.89 3.28 14.89
N LYS A 122 -8.94 3.08 15.82
CA LYS A 122 -7.85 4.01 16.14
C LYS A 122 -6.79 3.36 17.03
N VAL A 123 -5.59 3.93 17.04
CA VAL A 123 -4.53 3.61 18.01
C VAL A 123 -4.28 4.83 18.88
N VAL A 124 -4.30 4.67 20.21
CA VAL A 124 -4.16 5.79 21.15
C VAL A 124 -3.13 5.47 22.22
N ILE A 125 -2.22 6.40 22.47
CA ILE A 125 -1.28 6.37 23.59
C ILE A 125 -1.99 6.98 24.81
N ARG A 126 -2.03 6.25 25.93
CA ARG A 126 -2.67 6.66 27.17
C ARG A 126 -1.74 6.47 28.36
#